data_AF-A0AAE1KK10-F1
#
_entry.id   AF-A0AAE1KK10-F1
#
_cell.length_a   1.000
_cell.length_b   1.000
_cell.length_c   1.000
_cell.angle_alpha   90.00
_cell.angle_beta   90.00
_cell.angle_gamma   90.00
#
_symmetry.space_group_name_H-M   'P 1'
#
loop_
_entity.id
_entity.type
_entity.pdbx_description
1 polymer ?
#
loop_
_entity_poly.entity_id
_entity_poly.type
_entity_poly.pdbx_seq_one_letter_code
_entity_poly.pdbx_strand_id
1 'polypeptide(L)' 'MAAGLPRRIIKETQRLMAEPVPGISAVPDETNARYFHVVVAGPEGSPFEGGVFKLELFLPEEYPMSAPKVR' A
#
# COMPACT_ATOMS: atom_id res chain seq x y z
N MET A 1 6.73 -16.02 -18.84
CA MET A 1 7.87 -15.14 -18.46
C MET A 1 7.36 -14.24 -17.35
N ALA A 2 7.92 -14.33 -16.15
CA ALA A 2 7.53 -13.42 -15.07
C ALA A 2 8.02 -12.02 -15.47
N ALA A 3 7.11 -11.17 -15.93
CA ALA A 3 7.42 -9.78 -16.19
C ALA A 3 7.88 -9.17 -14.86
N GLY A 4 9.14 -8.76 -14.78
CA GLY A 4 9.70 -8.12 -13.59
C GLY A 4 8.84 -6.93 -13.18
N LEU A 5 8.81 -6.64 -11.87
CA LEU A 5 8.04 -5.51 -11.36
C LEU A 5 8.42 -4.22 -12.11
N PRO A 6 7.45 -3.40 -12.56
CA PRO A 6 7.73 -2.11 -13.15
C PRO A 6 8.63 -1.27 -12.24
N ARG A 7 9.64 -0.63 -12.81
CA ARG A 7 10.58 0.26 -12.08
C ARG A 7 9.87 1.30 -11.23
N ARG A 8 8.70 1.76 -11.68
CA ARG A 8 7.87 2.72 -10.94
C ARG A 8 7.40 2.16 -9.60
N ILE A 9 6.87 0.92 -9.57
CA ILE A 9 6.38 0.29 -8.35
C ILE A 9 7.51 0.14 -7.34
N ILE A 10 8.66 -0.37 -7.77
CA ILE A 10 9.84 -0.53 -6.90
C ILE A 10 10.24 0.80 -6.26
N LYS A 11 10.30 1.88 -7.06
CA LYS A 11 10.69 3.22 -6.57
C LYS A 11 9.65 3.80 -5.60
N GLU A 12 8.37 3.63 -5.89
CA GLU A 12 7.28 4.09 -5.02
C GLU A 12 7.23 3.30 -3.71
N THR A 13 7.42 1.96 -3.74
CA THR A 13 7.54 1.13 -2.54
C THR A 13 8.73 1.53 -1.68
N GLN A 14 9.90 1.73 -2.29
CA GLN A 14 11.09 2.21 -1.56
C GLN A 14 10.85 3.57 -0.91
N ARG A 15 10.18 4.48 -1.62
CA ARG A 15 9.82 5.79 -1.07
C ARG A 15 8.86 5.67 0.10
N LEU A 16 7.84 4.81 -0.01
CA LEU A 16 6.87 4.56 1.06
C LEU A 16 7.52 3.98 2.32
N MET A 17 8.54 3.13 2.14
CA MET A 17 9.33 2.59 3.25
C MET A 17 10.29 3.63 3.85
N ALA A 18 10.86 4.52 3.03
CA ALA A 18 11.77 5.57 3.48
C ALA A 18 11.03 6.74 4.17
N GLU A 19 9.81 7.03 3.72
CA GLU A 19 8.96 8.12 4.20
C GLU A 19 7.61 7.56 4.70
N PRO A 20 7.58 6.89 5.87
CA PRO A 20 6.34 6.33 6.41
C PRO A 20 5.37 7.44 6.77
N VAL A 21 4.10 7.24 6.42
CA VAL A 21 3.03 8.21 6.71
C VAL A 21 2.54 7.99 8.16
N PRO A 22 2.45 9.03 9.00
CA PRO A 22 1.92 8.90 10.35
C PRO A 22 0.53 8.26 10.35
N GLY A 23 0.36 7.20 11.14
CA GLY A 23 -0.89 6.47 11.23
C GLY A 23 -1.21 5.56 10.04
N ILE A 24 -0.35 5.45 9.02
CA ILE A 24 -0.56 4.53 7.89
C ILE A 24 0.70 3.70 7.67
N SER A 25 0.57 2.38 7.77
CA SER A 25 1.63 1.42 7.46
C SER A 25 1.22 0.59 6.26
N ALA A 26 2.03 0.57 5.21
CA ALA A 26 1.76 -0.20 4.01
C ALA A 26 2.98 -1.07 3.67
N VAL A 27 2.80 -2.38 3.73
CA VAL A 27 3.89 -3.37 3.56
C VAL A 27 3.57 -4.25 2.36
N PRO A 28 4.49 -4.39 1.38
CA PRO A 28 4.28 -5.30 0.26
C PRO A 28 4.25 -6.76 0.74
N ASP A 29 3.47 -7.59 0.06
CA ASP A 29 3.44 -9.02 0.30
C ASP A 29 4.73 -9.69 -0.20
N GLU A 30 5.22 -10.67 0.56
CA GLU A 30 6.47 -11.40 0.25
C GLU A 30 6.36 -12.22 -1.04
N THR A 31 5.15 -12.71 -1.36
CA THR A 31 4.91 -13.54 -2.54
C THR A 31 4.52 -12.73 -3.77
N ASN A 32 3.94 -11.54 -3.55
CA ASN A 32 3.47 -10.68 -4.62
C ASN A 32 3.69 -9.21 -4.29
N ALA A 33 4.76 -8.63 -4.80
CA ALA A 33 5.09 -7.21 -4.61
C ALA A 33 4.11 -6.22 -5.27
N ARG A 34 3.05 -6.69 -5.94
CA ARG A 34 1.91 -5.86 -6.37
C ARG A 34 0.80 -5.80 -5.31
N TYR A 35 0.87 -6.63 -4.29
CA TYR A 35 -0.09 -6.71 -3.20
C TYR A 35 0.52 -6.10 -1.95
N PHE A 36 -0.28 -5.34 -1.19
CA PHE A 36 0.15 -4.61 -0.02
C PHE A 36 -0.85 -4.78 1.11
N HIS A 37 -0.33 -5.07 2.29
CA HIS A 37 -1.07 -5.05 3.54
C HIS A 37 -0.98 -3.64 4.11
N VAL A 38 -2.11 -2.96 4.19
CA VAL A 38 -2.19 -1.59 4.67
C VAL A 38 -2.90 -1.57 6.02
N VAL A 39 -2.33 -0.86 6.98
CA VAL A 39 -2.89 -0.64 8.31
C VAL A 39 -3.03 0.85 8.51
N VAL A 40 -4.25 1.30 8.77
CA VAL A 40 -4.58 2.71 9.05
C VAL A 40 -5.06 2.83 10.48
N ALA A 41 -4.40 3.68 11.25
CA ALA A 41 -4.86 4.10 12.56
C ALA A 41 -5.96 5.16 12.37
N GLY A 42 -7.01 5.05 13.17
CA GLY A 42 -8.07 6.03 13.20
C GLY A 42 -7.54 7.42 13.61
N PRO A 43 -7.84 8.48 12.86
CA PRO A 43 -7.37 9.82 13.17
C PRO A 43 -7.87 10.31 14.53
N GLU A 44 -7.02 11.06 15.23
CA GLU A 44 -7.39 11.79 16.45
C GLU A 44 -8.49 12.83 16.14
N GLY A 45 -9.46 12.96 17.04
CA GLY A 45 -10.63 13.82 16.88
C GLY A 45 -11.74 13.24 15.99
N SER A 46 -11.62 11.98 15.55
CA SER A 46 -12.66 11.29 14.79
C SER A 46 -13.36 10.21 15.63
N PRO A 47 -14.59 9.77 15.29
CA PRO A 47 -15.23 8.62 15.93
C PRO A 47 -14.44 7.30 15.80
N PHE A 48 -13.41 7.30 14.95
CA PHE A 48 -12.53 6.17 14.70
C PHE A 48 -11.24 6.25 15.51
N GLU A 49 -11.01 7.32 16.30
CA GLU A 49 -9.84 7.48 17.16
C GLU A 49 -9.60 6.22 18.01
N GLY A 50 -8.36 5.75 18.04
CA GLY A 50 -7.99 4.48 18.70
C GLY A 50 -8.35 3.21 17.93
N GLY A 51 -9.07 3.32 16.81
CA GLY A 51 -9.36 2.23 15.89
C GLY A 51 -8.17 1.87 15.00
N VAL A 52 -8.11 0.61 14.57
CA VAL A 52 -7.10 0.12 13.61
C VAL A 52 -7.80 -0.59 12.47
N PHE A 53 -7.66 -0.05 11.26
CA PHE A 53 -8.28 -0.56 10.04
C PHE A 53 -7.23 -1.29 9.21
N LYS A 54 -7.51 -2.56 8.92
CA LYS A 54 -6.69 -3.37 8.02
C LYS A 54 -7.32 -3.33 6.65
N LEU A 55 -6.52 -2.97 5.65
CA LEU A 55 -6.91 -2.86 4.25
C LEU A 55 -5.93 -3.66 3.39
N GLU A 56 -6.42 -4.08 2.24
CA GLU A 56 -5.65 -4.78 1.23
C GLU A 56 -5.56 -3.90 -0.02
N LEU A 57 -4.34 -3.65 -0.50
CA LEU A 57 -4.13 -2.86 -1.72
C LEU A 57 -3.48 -3.72 -2.80
N PHE A 58 -4.04 -3.68 -4.00
CA PHE A 58 -3.55 -4.42 -5.16
C PHE A 58 -3.27 -3.50 -6.35
N LEU A 59 -2.06 -3.60 -6.91
CA LEU A 59 -1.62 -2.90 -8.10
C LEU A 59 -1.86 -3.76 -9.35
N PRO A 60 -2.84 -3.39 -10.21
CA PRO A 60 -3.07 -4.12 -11.45
C PRO A 60 -1.87 -4.00 -12.41
N GLU A 61 -1.85 -4.83 -13.45
CA GLU A 61 -0.79 -4.80 -14.46
C GLU A 61 -0.71 -3.45 -15.18
N GLU A 62 -1.87 -2.82 -15.40
CA GLU A 62 -2.03 -1.51 -16.03
C GLU A 62 -1.65 -0.34 -15.10
N TYR A 63 -1.24 -0.58 -13.85
CA TYR A 63 -0.73 0.48 -12.99
C TYR A 63 0.50 1.12 -13.64
N PRO A 64 0.57 2.45 -13.77
CA PRO A 64 -0.22 3.48 -13.08
C PRO A 64 -1.41 4.04 -13.87
N MET A 65 -1.68 3.56 -15.08
CA MET A 65 -2.80 4.02 -15.91
C MET A 65 -4.15 3.61 -15.31
N SER A 66 -4.20 2.45 -14.64
CA SER A 66 -5.34 2.04 -13.82
C SER A 66 -5.06 2.28 -12.34
N ALA A 67 -6.10 2.70 -11.62
CA ALA A 67 -6.04 2.92 -10.18
C ALA A 67 -5.74 1.62 -9.41
N PRO A 68 -5.07 1.70 -8.25
CA PRO A 68 -4.95 0.58 -7.33
C PRO A 68 -6.33 0.15 -6.83
N LYS A 69 -6.51 -1.15 -6.60
CA LYS A 69 -7.72 -1.69 -5.97
C LYS A 69 -7.49 -1.78 -4.47
N VAL A 70 -8.41 -1.24 -3.67
CA VAL A 70 -8.35 -1.28 -2.20
C VAL A 70 -9.56 -2.03 -1.68
N ARG A 71 -9.36 -2.88 -0.67
CA ARG A 71 -10.41 -3.64 0.02
C ARG A 71 -10.28 -3.53 1.53
#